data_AF-A0AAJ2IXI3-F1
#
_entry.id   AF-A0AAJ2IXI3-F1
#
_cell.length_a   1.000
_cell.length_b   1.000
_cell.length_c   1.000
_cell.angle_alpha   90.00
_cell.angle_beta   90.00
_cell.angle_gamma   90.00
#
_symmetry.space_group_name_H-M   'P 1'
#
loop_
_entity.id
_entity.type
_entity.pdbx_description
1 polymer ?
#
loop_
_entity_poly.entity_id
_entity_poly.type
_entity_poly.pdbx_seq_one_letter_code
_entity_poly.pdbx_strand_id
1 'polypeptide(L)'
;MINAIVFDVDDTIYDQEAPFRRAISKVFPDFDMTDMNKAYIRYRHYSDLGFPKVIAGEWDIEYFRFYRTNETLKDLGYPEISRATGDYFQEIYEYELENITMLDEMRLTLDFLKKRNIPVGVITNGPTEHQLKKVRKLGLYDYVEPSHVIVSQATGFQKPEKEIFNLAAQQFGMNPETTLYVGDSYDNDVMGGHNGGWKTMWFNHRGRSISQGKKVHDVEIDSFEQLFGAVKVLFDLPDNKYIMDSNDKTNPVLELGIKSGVNLAAERLLSTGKFDLEAVADMLELSKKQVEFLTLKGYK
;
A
#
# COMPACT_ATOMS: atom_id res chain seq x y z
N MET A 1 -4.31 -6.81 -23.00
CA MET A 1 -3.34 -7.48 -22.11
C MET A 1 -2.68 -6.42 -21.26
N ILE A 2 -2.69 -6.57 -19.93
CA ILE A 2 -1.85 -5.72 -19.06
C ILE A 2 -0.42 -6.25 -19.18
N ASN A 3 0.56 -5.36 -19.36
CA ASN A 3 1.95 -5.72 -19.63
C ASN A 3 2.98 -4.95 -18.80
N ALA A 4 2.54 -3.98 -17.99
CA ALA A 4 3.38 -3.23 -17.06
C ALA A 4 2.56 -2.86 -15.80
N ILE A 5 3.24 -2.47 -14.72
CA ILE A 5 2.61 -2.10 -13.45
C ILE A 5 3.33 -0.94 -12.77
N VAL A 6 2.57 -0.08 -12.09
CA VAL A 6 3.09 1.06 -11.33
C VAL A 6 2.41 1.11 -9.96
N PHE A 7 3.20 1.37 -8.93
CA PHE A 7 2.73 1.40 -7.54
C PHE A 7 2.83 2.81 -6.94
N ASP A 8 1.86 3.16 -6.09
CA ASP A 8 2.10 4.11 -5.01
C ASP A 8 3.05 3.51 -3.93
N VAL A 9 3.60 4.33 -3.03
CA VAL A 9 4.47 3.90 -1.93
C VAL A 9 3.76 3.82 -0.57
N ASP A 10 2.96 4.82 -0.23
CA ASP A 10 2.47 5.09 1.12
C ASP A 10 1.19 4.32 1.42
N ASP A 11 1.22 3.45 2.44
CA ASP A 11 0.13 2.49 2.70
C ASP A 11 -0.11 1.49 1.54
N THR A 12 0.80 1.44 0.57
CA THR A 12 0.76 0.55 -0.62
C THR A 12 1.93 -0.44 -0.64
N ILE A 13 3.18 0.04 -0.56
CA ILE A 13 4.38 -0.83 -0.47
C ILE A 13 4.63 -1.31 0.97
N TYR A 14 4.21 -0.51 1.95
CA TYR A 14 4.41 -0.72 3.38
C TYR A 14 3.20 -0.22 4.16
N ASP A 15 2.90 -0.81 5.31
CA ASP A 15 1.88 -0.33 6.25
C ASP A 15 2.30 1.02 6.85
N GLN A 16 1.62 2.11 6.46
CA GLN A 16 1.95 3.47 6.90
C GLN A 16 1.54 3.74 8.35
N GLU A 17 0.54 3.02 8.85
CA GLU A 17 0.09 3.07 10.25
C GLU A 17 1.07 2.35 11.19
N ALA A 18 1.81 1.34 10.70
CA ALA A 18 2.65 0.48 11.54
C ALA A 18 3.60 1.24 12.49
N PRO A 19 4.31 2.32 12.09
CA PRO A 19 5.13 3.09 13.02
C PRO A 19 4.34 3.76 14.14
N PHE A 20 3.17 4.31 13.82
CA PHE A 20 2.26 4.91 14.82
C PHE A 20 1.73 3.83 15.76
N ARG A 21 1.27 2.71 15.21
CA ARG A 21 0.76 1.55 15.95
C ARG A 21 1.79 0.99 16.93
N ARG A 22 3.05 0.82 16.52
CA ARG A 22 4.14 0.35 17.40
C ARG A 22 4.51 1.38 18.47
N ALA A 23 4.49 2.67 18.16
CA ALA A 23 4.70 3.73 19.15
C ALA A 23 3.57 3.77 20.20
N ILE A 24 2.30 3.67 19.78
CA ILE A 24 1.15 3.60 20.69
C ILE A 24 1.28 2.39 21.62
N SER A 25 1.45 1.17 21.08
CA SER A 25 1.55 -0.05 21.90
C SER A 25 2.73 -0.05 22.88
N LYS A 26 3.81 0.70 22.59
CA LYS A 26 4.99 0.79 23.47
C LYS A 26 4.84 1.85 24.57
N VAL A 27 4.11 2.93 24.33
CA VAL A 27 4.02 4.09 25.24
C VAL A 27 2.71 4.11 26.03
N PHE A 28 1.63 3.54 25.48
CA PHE A 28 0.30 3.48 26.07
C PHE A 28 -0.17 2.02 26.17
N PRO A 29 0.31 1.25 27.17
CA PRO A 29 0.01 -0.18 27.29
C PRO A 29 -1.48 -0.48 27.52
N ASP A 30 -2.22 0.48 28.10
CA ASP A 30 -3.67 0.39 28.36
C ASP A 30 -4.52 0.93 27.18
N PHE A 31 -3.93 1.22 26.03
CA PHE A 31 -4.65 1.67 24.84
C PHE A 31 -5.46 0.54 24.20
N ASP A 32 -6.77 0.76 23.95
CA ASP A 32 -7.61 -0.21 23.25
C ASP A 32 -7.23 -0.25 21.77
N MET A 33 -6.56 -1.33 21.36
CA MET A 33 -6.10 -1.53 19.99
C MET A 33 -7.25 -1.56 18.95
N THR A 34 -8.52 -1.72 19.37
CA THR A 34 -9.67 -1.58 18.46
C THR A 34 -9.92 -0.14 18.01
N ASP A 35 -9.39 0.85 18.74
CA ASP A 35 -9.41 2.27 18.35
C ASP A 35 -8.24 2.66 17.41
N MET A 36 -7.28 1.78 17.15
CA MET A 36 -6.02 2.16 16.46
C MET A 36 -6.22 2.89 15.13
N ASN A 37 -7.10 2.40 14.25
CA ASN A 37 -7.40 3.07 12.98
C ASN A 37 -8.03 4.46 13.19
N LYS A 38 -8.93 4.60 14.19
CA LYS A 38 -9.51 5.90 14.55
C LYS A 38 -8.42 6.84 15.07
N ALA A 39 -7.54 6.35 15.94
CA ALA A 39 -6.41 7.11 16.47
C ALA A 39 -5.45 7.57 15.38
N TYR A 40 -5.13 6.71 14.42
CA TYR A 40 -4.28 7.09 13.29
C TYR A 40 -4.94 8.16 12.41
N ILE A 41 -6.23 8.02 12.09
CA ILE A 41 -7.01 9.05 11.37
C ILE A 41 -7.00 10.38 12.12
N ARG A 42 -7.16 10.38 13.46
CA ARG A 42 -7.09 11.60 14.28
C ARG A 42 -5.69 12.18 14.38
N TYR A 43 -4.67 11.34 14.47
CA TYR A 43 -3.28 11.76 14.46
C TYR A 43 -2.87 12.42 13.14
N ARG A 44 -3.39 11.90 12.01
CA ARG A 44 -3.28 12.54 10.69
C ARG A 44 -4.01 13.88 10.68
N HIS A 45 -5.27 13.92 11.11
CA HIS A 45 -6.07 15.16 11.18
C HIS A 45 -5.39 16.28 12.01
N TYR A 46 -4.92 15.97 13.23
CA TYR A 46 -4.20 16.95 14.06
C TYR A 46 -2.79 17.27 13.52
N SER A 47 -2.17 16.38 12.75
CA SER A 47 -0.96 16.71 11.99
C SER A 47 -1.25 17.74 10.91
N ASP A 48 -2.32 17.56 10.13
CA ASP A 48 -2.70 18.46 9.03
C ASP A 48 -3.20 19.82 9.54
N LEU A 49 -3.83 19.89 10.73
CA LEU A 49 -4.18 21.15 11.40
C LEU A 49 -2.97 21.87 12.01
N GLY A 50 -2.03 21.13 12.60
CA GLY A 50 -0.91 21.70 13.35
C GLY A 50 0.32 22.05 12.50
N PHE A 51 0.60 21.30 11.44
CA PHE A 51 1.79 21.50 10.62
C PHE A 51 1.83 22.88 9.93
N PRO A 52 0.73 23.44 9.38
CA PRO A 52 0.71 24.80 8.86
C PRO A 52 1.10 25.86 9.90
N LYS A 53 0.81 25.64 11.18
CA LYS A 53 1.18 26.55 12.28
C LYS A 53 2.68 26.53 12.56
N VAL A 54 3.33 25.38 12.39
CA VAL A 54 4.80 25.27 12.45
C VAL A 54 5.43 26.01 11.26
N ILE A 55 4.89 25.85 10.06
CA ILE A 55 5.37 26.57 8.86
C ILE A 55 5.19 28.09 8.99
N ALA A 56 4.10 28.54 9.63
CA ALA A 56 3.86 29.95 9.93
C ALA A 56 4.72 30.51 11.09
N GLY A 57 5.46 29.66 11.81
CA GLY A 57 6.20 30.04 13.01
C GLY A 57 5.33 30.37 14.22
N GLU A 58 4.04 30.02 14.19
CA GLU A 58 3.13 30.16 15.34
C GLU A 58 3.44 29.15 16.45
N TRP A 59 3.82 27.94 16.05
CA TRP A 59 4.19 26.83 16.94
C TRP A 59 5.60 26.36 16.65
N ASP A 60 6.35 26.03 17.69
CA ASP A 60 7.56 25.22 17.53
C ASP A 60 7.19 23.74 17.22
N ILE A 61 8.18 22.99 16.75
CA ILE A 61 7.98 21.59 16.35
C ILE A 61 7.67 20.67 17.54
N GLU A 62 8.19 20.98 18.74
CA GLU A 62 8.04 20.15 19.95
C GLU A 62 6.60 20.25 20.48
N TYR A 63 6.07 21.48 20.57
CA TYR A 63 4.67 21.74 20.85
C TYR A 63 3.76 21.02 19.86
N PHE A 64 4.04 21.09 18.56
CA PHE A 64 3.26 20.41 17.53
C PHE A 64 3.26 18.87 17.71
N ARG A 65 4.43 18.27 17.96
CA ARG A 65 4.60 16.83 18.19
C ARG A 65 3.81 16.34 19.40
N PHE A 66 3.85 17.09 20.51
CA PHE A 66 2.99 16.85 21.66
C PHE A 66 1.50 17.00 21.28
N TYR A 67 1.12 18.13 20.69
CA TYR A 67 -0.26 18.53 20.44
C TYR A 67 -1.02 17.45 19.67
N ARG A 68 -0.48 17.00 18.54
CA ARG A 68 -1.16 15.99 17.71
C ARG A 68 -1.37 14.67 18.43
N THR A 69 -0.46 14.29 19.33
CA THR A 69 -0.54 13.06 20.11
C THR A 69 -1.57 13.21 21.24
N ASN A 70 -1.52 14.32 21.95
CA ASN A 70 -2.41 14.63 23.07
C ASN A 70 -3.87 14.78 22.63
N GLU A 71 -4.13 15.55 21.57
CA GLU A 71 -5.49 15.74 21.08
C GLU A 71 -6.05 14.46 20.44
N THR A 72 -5.21 13.62 19.82
CA THR A 72 -5.64 12.28 19.34
C THR A 72 -6.17 11.42 20.47
N LEU A 73 -5.47 11.38 21.60
CA LEU A 73 -5.86 10.59 22.77
C LEU A 73 -7.13 11.17 23.43
N LYS A 74 -7.20 12.50 23.60
CA LYS A 74 -8.36 13.18 24.17
C LYS A 74 -9.63 13.05 23.33
N ASP A 75 -9.55 13.14 22.00
CA ASP A 75 -10.71 12.99 21.09
C ASP A 75 -11.31 11.56 21.13
N LEU A 76 -10.52 10.59 21.59
CA LEU A 76 -10.94 9.20 21.85
C LEU A 76 -11.27 8.92 23.32
N GLY A 77 -11.22 9.92 24.20
CA GLY A 77 -11.58 9.80 25.62
C GLY A 77 -10.48 9.26 26.55
N TYR A 78 -9.25 9.13 26.06
CA TYR A 78 -8.10 8.80 26.91
C TYR A 78 -7.64 10.03 27.72
N PRO A 79 -6.97 9.83 28.87
CA PRO A 79 -6.45 10.93 29.69
C PRO A 79 -5.46 11.82 28.94
N GLU A 80 -5.37 13.10 29.36
CA GLU A 80 -4.34 14.03 28.90
C GLU A 80 -2.94 13.52 29.28
N ILE A 81 -1.97 13.65 28.36
CA ILE A 81 -0.61 13.14 28.55
C ILE A 81 0.35 14.24 29.01
N SER A 82 1.40 13.85 29.75
CA SER A 82 2.47 14.79 30.11
C SER A 82 3.34 15.13 28.90
N ARG A 83 4.06 16.27 28.94
CA ARG A 83 5.05 16.61 27.88
C ARG A 83 6.05 15.48 27.66
N ALA A 84 6.69 15.01 28.73
CA ALA A 84 7.65 13.90 28.68
C ALA A 84 7.08 12.61 28.07
N THR A 85 5.79 12.33 28.26
CA THR A 85 5.10 11.20 27.62
C THR A 85 4.94 11.41 26.11
N GLY A 86 4.59 12.62 25.69
CA GLY A 86 4.50 13.00 24.27
C GLY A 86 5.87 13.01 23.58
N ASP A 87 6.91 13.46 24.28
CA ASP A 87 8.28 13.48 23.77
C ASP A 87 8.83 12.05 23.59
N TYR A 88 8.61 11.17 24.57
CA TYR A 88 8.95 9.74 24.46
C TYR A 88 8.14 9.03 23.36
N PHE A 89 6.85 9.35 23.21
CA PHE A 89 6.07 8.86 22.07
C PHE A 89 6.68 9.28 20.73
N GLN A 90 7.08 10.55 20.62
CA GLN A 90 7.70 11.06 19.40
C GLN A 90 9.05 10.39 19.11
N GLU A 91 9.89 10.16 20.12
CA GLU A 91 11.16 9.44 19.99
C GLU A 91 10.95 8.03 19.39
N ILE A 92 10.00 7.27 19.96
CA ILE A 92 9.65 5.94 19.45
C ILE A 92 9.07 6.04 18.03
N TYR A 93 8.15 6.98 17.78
CA TYR A 93 7.54 7.14 16.46
C TYR A 93 8.57 7.49 15.38
N GLU A 94 9.58 8.31 15.69
CA GLU A 94 10.68 8.62 14.77
C GLU A 94 11.56 7.42 14.49
N TYR A 95 11.98 6.70 15.54
CA TYR A 95 12.72 5.43 15.39
C TYR A 95 11.96 4.43 14.50
N GLU A 96 10.65 4.33 14.65
CA GLU A 96 9.82 3.41 13.86
C GLU A 96 9.60 3.89 12.42
N LEU A 97 9.52 5.21 12.17
CA LEU A 97 9.50 5.79 10.82
C LEU A 97 10.83 5.56 10.09
N GLU A 98 11.96 5.59 10.80
CA GLU A 98 13.26 5.25 10.23
C GLU A 98 13.41 3.75 9.91
N ASN A 99 12.55 2.90 10.47
CA ASN A 99 12.60 1.43 10.38
C ASN A 99 11.35 0.80 9.75
N ILE A 100 10.74 1.50 8.78
CA ILE A 100 9.72 0.91 7.90
C ILE A 100 10.28 -0.26 7.08
N THR A 101 9.41 -1.22 6.77
CA THR A 101 9.69 -2.45 6.02
C THR A 101 8.61 -2.68 4.98
N MET A 102 9.00 -3.14 3.79
CA MET A 102 8.08 -3.57 2.73
C MET A 102 7.18 -4.71 3.22
N LEU A 103 5.92 -4.76 2.78
CA LEU A 103 5.01 -5.88 3.03
C LEU A 103 5.55 -7.17 2.40
N ASP A 104 5.33 -8.32 3.05
CA ASP A 104 5.75 -9.63 2.53
C ASP A 104 5.08 -9.91 1.18
N GLU A 105 3.79 -9.59 1.06
CA GLU A 105 3.01 -9.73 -0.16
C GLU A 105 3.49 -8.81 -1.27
N MET A 106 3.97 -7.61 -0.94
CA MET A 106 4.57 -6.70 -1.91
C MET A 106 5.91 -7.25 -2.41
N ARG A 107 6.74 -7.83 -1.53
CA ARG A 107 7.97 -8.52 -1.93
C ARG A 107 7.69 -9.68 -2.88
N LEU A 108 6.76 -10.57 -2.53
CA LEU A 108 6.33 -11.68 -3.39
C LEU A 108 5.83 -11.18 -4.76
N THR A 109 5.08 -10.08 -4.77
CA THR A 109 4.57 -9.43 -5.98
C THR A 109 5.72 -8.93 -6.86
N LEU A 110 6.67 -8.18 -6.30
CA LEU A 110 7.80 -7.63 -7.03
C LEU A 110 8.78 -8.71 -7.51
N ASP A 111 9.00 -9.78 -6.73
CA ASP A 111 9.79 -10.96 -7.14
C ASP A 111 9.14 -11.68 -8.35
N PHE A 112 7.82 -11.87 -8.33
CA PHE A 112 7.07 -12.43 -9.47
C PHE A 112 7.18 -11.56 -10.72
N LEU A 113 6.94 -10.24 -10.60
CA LEU A 113 7.01 -9.30 -11.72
C LEU A 113 8.41 -9.30 -12.36
N LYS A 114 9.46 -9.27 -11.52
CA LYS A 114 10.87 -9.34 -11.94
C LYS A 114 11.18 -10.66 -12.65
N LYS A 115 10.74 -11.81 -12.10
CA LYS A 115 10.91 -13.15 -12.73
C LYS A 115 10.26 -13.24 -14.11
N ARG A 116 9.15 -12.52 -14.34
CA ARG A 116 8.45 -12.45 -15.63
C ARG A 116 8.95 -11.34 -16.58
N ASN A 117 9.96 -10.56 -16.17
CA ASN A 117 10.44 -9.37 -16.88
C ASN A 117 9.32 -8.33 -17.16
N ILE A 118 8.36 -8.21 -16.24
CA ILE A 118 7.28 -7.21 -16.34
C ILE A 118 7.84 -5.85 -15.87
N PRO A 119 7.76 -4.78 -16.70
CA PRO A 119 8.20 -3.45 -16.29
C PRO A 119 7.43 -2.94 -15.06
N VAL A 120 8.18 -2.47 -14.06
CA VAL A 120 7.66 -1.86 -12.83
C VAL A 120 8.07 -0.39 -12.77
N GLY A 121 7.18 0.46 -12.25
CA GLY A 121 7.46 1.85 -11.89
C GLY A 121 6.80 2.27 -10.56
N VAL A 122 7.11 3.48 -10.11
CA VAL A 122 6.60 4.04 -8.83
C VAL A 122 6.20 5.49 -9.02
N ILE A 123 5.03 5.89 -8.50
CA ILE A 123 4.59 7.29 -8.40
C ILE A 123 4.10 7.59 -6.99
N THR A 124 4.79 8.48 -6.27
CA THR A 124 4.43 8.85 -4.90
C THR A 124 4.32 10.36 -4.70
N ASN A 125 3.36 10.79 -3.88
CA ASN A 125 3.17 12.20 -3.53
C ASN A 125 4.02 12.56 -2.29
N GLY A 126 4.64 13.74 -2.31
CA GLY A 126 5.26 14.34 -1.12
C GLY A 126 6.68 14.86 -1.35
N PRO A 127 7.39 15.22 -0.27
CA PRO A 127 8.74 15.79 -0.38
C PRO A 127 9.75 14.81 -0.98
N THR A 128 10.53 15.29 -1.95
CA THR A 128 11.47 14.49 -2.75
C THR A 128 12.47 13.74 -1.88
N GLU A 129 13.12 14.42 -0.93
CA GLU A 129 14.10 13.78 -0.05
C GLU A 129 13.49 12.67 0.81
N HIS A 130 12.31 12.94 1.39
CA HIS A 130 11.62 11.98 2.26
C HIS A 130 11.17 10.74 1.49
N GLN A 131 10.54 10.91 0.32
CA GLN A 131 10.09 9.76 -0.48
C GLN A 131 11.26 8.97 -1.04
N LEU A 132 12.32 9.62 -1.53
CA LEU A 132 13.53 8.90 -1.97
C LEU A 132 14.24 8.18 -0.81
N LYS A 133 14.17 8.68 0.44
CA LYS A 133 14.62 7.95 1.64
C LYS A 133 13.79 6.69 1.87
N LYS A 134 12.46 6.75 1.73
CA LYS A 134 11.59 5.56 1.82
C LYS A 134 11.90 4.55 0.72
N VAL A 135 11.98 4.98 -0.54
CA VAL A 135 12.29 4.12 -1.69
C VAL A 135 13.59 3.33 -1.48
N ARG A 136 14.64 3.99 -0.94
CA ARG A 136 15.88 3.32 -0.52
C ARG A 136 15.67 2.35 0.65
N LYS A 137 15.01 2.78 1.74
CA LYS A 137 14.83 1.96 2.96
C LYS A 137 14.00 0.70 2.68
N LEU A 138 13.02 0.78 1.78
CA LEU A 138 12.15 -0.32 1.38
C LEU A 138 12.80 -1.27 0.35
N GLY A 139 13.98 -0.95 -0.19
CA GLY A 139 14.69 -1.78 -1.18
C GLY A 139 14.09 -1.74 -2.59
N LEU A 140 13.28 -0.72 -2.92
CA LEU A 140 12.57 -0.68 -4.21
C LEU A 140 13.50 -0.61 -5.44
N TYR A 141 14.71 -0.08 -5.28
CA TYR A 141 15.71 -0.04 -6.37
C TYR A 141 16.26 -1.42 -6.76
N ASP A 142 15.99 -2.49 -5.99
CA ASP A 142 16.29 -3.85 -6.42
C ASP A 142 15.29 -4.35 -7.50
N TYR A 143 14.18 -3.63 -7.71
CA TYR A 143 13.06 -4.01 -8.58
C TYR A 143 12.70 -2.94 -9.63
N VAL A 144 13.02 -1.68 -9.36
CA VAL A 144 12.61 -0.51 -10.15
C VAL A 144 13.82 0.34 -10.48
N GLU A 145 14.06 0.59 -11.76
CA GLU A 145 15.12 1.50 -12.20
C GLU A 145 14.93 2.91 -11.60
N PRO A 146 15.99 3.65 -11.25
CA PRO A 146 15.85 5.02 -10.73
C PRO A 146 15.09 5.97 -11.67
N SER A 147 15.15 5.74 -12.98
CA SER A 147 14.37 6.47 -13.99
C SER A 147 12.88 6.12 -13.98
N HIS A 148 12.46 5.04 -13.33
CA HIS A 148 11.07 4.61 -13.19
C HIS A 148 10.46 4.97 -11.82
N VAL A 149 11.09 5.89 -11.08
CA VAL A 149 10.55 6.45 -9.83
C VAL A 149 10.22 7.93 -10.03
N ILE A 150 8.96 8.31 -9.81
CA ILE A 150 8.49 9.69 -9.82
C ILE A 150 8.02 10.09 -8.41
N VAL A 151 8.46 11.27 -7.97
CA VAL A 151 8.00 11.92 -6.74
C VAL A 151 7.40 13.28 -7.09
N SER A 152 6.20 13.59 -6.60
CA SER A 152 5.44 14.76 -7.04
C SER A 152 6.16 16.10 -6.87
N GLN A 153 6.88 16.31 -5.76
CA GLN A 153 7.63 17.56 -5.56
C GLN A 153 8.75 17.74 -6.60
N ALA A 154 9.33 16.67 -7.13
CA ALA A 154 10.39 16.76 -8.14
C ALA A 154 9.87 17.12 -9.54
N THR A 155 8.59 16.87 -9.83
CA THR A 155 7.97 17.11 -11.13
C THR A 155 7.13 18.39 -11.17
N GLY A 156 6.67 18.87 -10.01
CA GLY A 156 5.73 19.98 -9.91
C GLY A 156 4.26 19.59 -10.16
N PHE A 157 3.98 18.31 -10.42
CA PHE A 157 2.65 17.73 -10.55
C PHE A 157 2.45 16.66 -9.50
N GLN A 158 1.24 16.53 -8.96
CA GLN A 158 0.90 15.56 -7.92
C GLN A 158 -0.34 14.74 -8.27
N LYS A 159 -0.45 13.51 -7.79
CA LYS A 159 -1.70 12.74 -7.89
C LYS A 159 -2.81 13.52 -7.16
N PRO A 160 -4.03 13.66 -7.72
CA PRO A 160 -4.57 12.99 -8.92
C PRO A 160 -4.48 13.76 -10.25
N GLU A 161 -3.64 14.80 -10.35
CA GLU A 161 -3.46 15.57 -11.59
C GLU A 161 -3.04 14.65 -12.73
N LYS A 162 -3.69 14.75 -13.89
CA LYS A 162 -3.46 13.85 -15.03
C LYS A 162 -2.02 13.93 -15.53
N GLU A 163 -1.41 15.10 -15.35
CA GLU A 163 -0.07 15.48 -15.73
C GLU A 163 1.01 14.54 -15.15
N ILE A 164 0.89 14.10 -13.89
CA ILE A 164 1.88 13.16 -13.30
C ILE A 164 1.78 11.76 -13.93
N PHE A 165 0.57 11.31 -14.28
CA PHE A 165 0.33 10.02 -14.94
C PHE A 165 0.75 10.05 -16.41
N ASN A 166 0.53 11.17 -17.12
CA ASN A 166 1.03 11.37 -18.48
C ASN A 166 2.56 11.39 -18.51
N LEU A 167 3.19 12.10 -17.57
CA LEU A 167 4.65 12.16 -17.41
C LEU A 167 5.22 10.77 -17.13
N ALA A 168 4.60 10.00 -16.24
CA ALA A 168 5.01 8.62 -15.96
C ALA A 168 4.91 7.71 -17.18
N ALA A 169 3.81 7.77 -17.94
CA ALA A 169 3.64 6.99 -19.16
C ALA A 169 4.76 7.28 -20.17
N GLN A 170 5.08 8.57 -20.37
CA GLN A 170 6.16 9.00 -21.26
C GLN A 170 7.54 8.59 -20.74
N GLN A 171 7.84 8.84 -19.45
CA GLN A 171 9.14 8.61 -18.84
C GLN A 171 9.47 7.13 -18.71
N PHE A 172 8.47 6.29 -18.43
CA PHE A 172 8.64 4.85 -18.24
C PHE A 172 8.47 4.05 -19.55
N GLY A 173 8.07 4.71 -20.65
CA GLY A 173 7.77 4.06 -21.93
C GLY A 173 6.56 3.12 -21.88
N MET A 174 5.60 3.39 -20.98
CA MET A 174 4.46 2.53 -20.68
C MET A 174 3.17 3.07 -21.34
N ASN A 175 2.33 2.18 -21.88
CA ASN A 175 1.01 2.55 -22.40
C ASN A 175 -0.03 2.50 -21.27
N PRO A 176 -0.71 3.61 -20.90
CA PRO A 176 -1.76 3.62 -19.88
C PRO A 176 -2.81 2.51 -20.03
N GLU A 177 -3.30 2.27 -21.25
CA GLU A 177 -4.37 1.29 -21.51
C GLU A 177 -3.97 -0.16 -21.16
N THR A 178 -2.67 -0.45 -21.11
CA THR A 178 -2.09 -1.75 -20.78
C THR A 178 -1.25 -1.74 -19.50
N THR A 179 -1.27 -0.65 -18.73
CA THR A 179 -0.48 -0.52 -17.50
C THR A 179 -1.40 -0.44 -16.30
N LEU A 180 -1.17 -1.33 -15.32
CA LEU A 180 -1.91 -1.34 -14.07
C LEU A 180 -1.28 -0.36 -13.08
N TYR A 181 -2.06 0.55 -12.55
CA TYR A 181 -1.71 1.39 -11.42
C TYR A 181 -2.33 0.80 -10.14
N VAL A 182 -1.54 0.71 -9.05
CA VAL A 182 -1.98 0.17 -7.75
C VAL A 182 -1.73 1.20 -6.65
N GLY A 183 -2.74 1.49 -5.83
CA GLY A 183 -2.61 2.40 -4.68
C GLY A 183 -3.81 2.37 -3.73
N ASP A 184 -3.62 2.88 -2.51
CA ASP A 184 -4.59 2.85 -1.41
C ASP A 184 -5.66 3.97 -1.48
N SER A 185 -5.30 5.10 -2.09
CA SER A 185 -6.08 6.33 -2.05
C SER A 185 -7.05 6.39 -3.22
N TYR A 186 -8.35 6.27 -2.96
CA TYR A 186 -9.34 6.33 -4.04
C TYR A 186 -9.24 7.64 -4.84
N ASP A 187 -9.07 8.77 -4.15
CA ASP A 187 -9.04 10.09 -4.78
C ASP A 187 -7.72 10.39 -5.48
N ASN A 188 -6.57 10.00 -4.91
CA ASN A 188 -5.27 10.27 -5.54
C ASN A 188 -4.89 9.22 -6.61
N ASP A 189 -5.03 7.94 -6.28
CA ASP A 189 -4.52 6.82 -7.08
C ASP A 189 -5.54 6.31 -8.09
N VAL A 190 -6.74 5.96 -7.63
CA VAL A 190 -7.76 5.33 -8.48
C VAL A 190 -8.37 6.35 -9.44
N MET A 191 -8.86 7.48 -8.92
CA MET A 191 -9.40 8.56 -9.75
C MET A 191 -8.31 9.20 -10.63
N GLY A 192 -7.10 9.40 -10.09
CA GLY A 192 -5.96 9.93 -10.85
C GLY A 192 -5.55 9.02 -12.01
N GLY A 193 -5.32 7.73 -11.73
CA GLY A 193 -4.97 6.73 -12.75
C GLY A 193 -6.06 6.60 -13.82
N HIS A 194 -7.33 6.51 -13.41
CA HIS A 194 -8.46 6.45 -14.32
C HIS A 194 -8.53 7.67 -15.26
N ASN A 195 -8.35 8.89 -14.71
CA ASN A 195 -8.32 10.12 -15.51
C ASN A 195 -7.09 10.17 -16.44
N GLY A 196 -5.98 9.55 -16.04
CA GLY A 196 -4.80 9.27 -16.87
C GLY A 196 -5.03 8.26 -17.99
N GLY A 197 -6.14 7.51 -17.98
CA GLY A 197 -6.39 6.39 -18.90
C GLY A 197 -5.70 5.08 -18.52
N TRP A 198 -5.20 4.98 -17.28
CA TRP A 198 -4.54 3.79 -16.75
C TRP A 198 -5.56 2.75 -16.30
N LYS A 199 -5.17 1.48 -16.29
CA LYS A 199 -5.89 0.44 -15.53
C LYS A 199 -5.61 0.63 -14.05
N THR A 200 -6.59 0.39 -13.19
CA THR A 200 -6.48 0.71 -11.75
C THR A 200 -6.92 -0.42 -10.84
N MET A 201 -6.08 -0.76 -9.87
CA MET A 201 -6.39 -1.62 -8.74
C MET A 201 -6.43 -0.76 -7.47
N TRP A 202 -7.59 -0.71 -6.82
CA TRP A 202 -7.73 -0.06 -5.53
C TRP A 202 -7.31 -0.99 -4.39
N PHE A 203 -6.32 -0.57 -3.60
CA PHE A 203 -5.83 -1.29 -2.45
C PHE A 203 -6.56 -0.85 -1.16
N ASN A 204 -7.82 -1.25 -1.03
CA ASN A 204 -8.73 -0.82 0.03
C ASN A 204 -8.56 -1.59 1.37
N HIS A 205 -7.33 -1.90 1.78
CA HIS A 205 -7.06 -2.67 3.02
C HIS A 205 -7.48 -1.97 4.32
N ARG A 206 -7.81 -0.67 4.22
CA ARG A 206 -8.36 0.14 5.32
C ARG A 206 -9.90 0.16 5.35
N GLY A 207 -10.59 -0.54 4.45
CA GLY A 207 -12.06 -0.60 4.41
C GLY A 207 -12.73 0.76 4.17
N ARG A 208 -12.09 1.65 3.42
CA ARG A 208 -12.56 3.02 3.16
C ARG A 208 -13.82 2.98 2.29
N SER A 209 -14.76 3.87 2.58
CA SER A 209 -15.93 4.09 1.74
C SER A 209 -15.62 5.14 0.67
N ILE A 210 -16.15 4.95 -0.54
CA ILE A 210 -16.08 5.97 -1.60
C ILE A 210 -17.00 7.12 -1.18
N SER A 211 -16.42 8.28 -0.91
CA SER A 211 -17.09 9.44 -0.33
C SER A 211 -18.18 10.00 -1.26
N GLN A 212 -17.82 10.28 -2.52
CA GLN A 212 -18.72 10.67 -3.61
C GLN A 212 -18.10 10.25 -4.95
N GLY A 213 -18.81 9.46 -5.77
CA GLY A 213 -18.35 9.17 -7.13
C GLY A 213 -18.92 7.90 -7.75
N LYS A 214 -18.66 7.74 -9.05
CA LYS A 214 -18.83 6.45 -9.75
C LYS A 214 -17.69 5.52 -9.32
N LYS A 215 -17.93 4.22 -9.17
CA LYS A 215 -16.85 3.22 -9.10
C LYS A 215 -16.09 3.22 -10.43
N VAL A 216 -14.82 3.62 -10.42
CA VAL A 216 -13.97 3.69 -11.63
C VAL A 216 -12.73 2.78 -11.58
N HIS A 217 -12.47 2.12 -10.45
CA HIS A 217 -11.46 1.05 -10.40
C HIS A 217 -11.82 -0.09 -11.36
N ASP A 218 -10.82 -0.71 -11.96
CA ASP A 218 -10.98 -1.97 -12.68
C ASP A 218 -10.99 -3.16 -11.71
N VAL A 219 -10.20 -3.08 -10.63
CA VAL A 219 -10.08 -4.11 -9.58
C VAL A 219 -10.10 -3.46 -8.19
N GLU A 220 -10.70 -4.13 -7.21
CA GLU A 220 -10.69 -3.74 -5.78
C GLU A 220 -10.18 -4.93 -4.97
N ILE A 221 -9.20 -4.71 -4.10
CA ILE A 221 -8.72 -5.67 -3.09
C ILE A 221 -8.80 -5.02 -1.69
N ASP A 222 -9.09 -5.79 -0.64
CA ASP A 222 -9.46 -5.28 0.69
C ASP A 222 -8.53 -5.73 1.83
N SER A 223 -7.39 -6.35 1.52
CA SER A 223 -6.45 -6.91 2.50
C SER A 223 -5.04 -7.04 1.89
N PHE A 224 -3.99 -6.92 2.71
CA PHE A 224 -2.60 -7.02 2.22
C PHE A 224 -2.34 -8.36 1.55
N GLU A 225 -2.91 -9.40 2.14
CA GLU A 225 -2.90 -10.78 1.67
C GLU A 225 -3.25 -10.82 0.18
N GLN A 226 -4.39 -10.19 -0.22
CA GLN A 226 -4.99 -10.17 -1.58
C GLN A 226 -4.09 -9.67 -2.71
N LEU A 227 -3.08 -8.86 -2.41
CA LEU A 227 -2.24 -8.18 -3.41
C LEU A 227 -1.58 -9.16 -4.40
N PHE A 228 -0.84 -10.13 -3.87
CA PHE A 228 -0.02 -11.03 -4.69
C PHE A 228 -0.88 -11.85 -5.65
N GLY A 229 -1.97 -12.44 -5.14
CA GLY A 229 -2.90 -13.25 -5.92
C GLY A 229 -3.56 -12.49 -7.06
N ALA A 230 -4.05 -11.29 -6.74
CA ALA A 230 -4.72 -10.44 -7.71
C ALA A 230 -3.77 -10.04 -8.84
N VAL A 231 -2.55 -9.56 -8.52
CA VAL A 231 -1.55 -9.21 -9.54
C VAL A 231 -1.17 -10.44 -10.38
N LYS A 232 -0.81 -11.54 -9.74
CA LYS A 232 -0.42 -12.78 -10.41
C LYS A 232 -1.49 -13.28 -11.39
N VAL A 233 -2.76 -13.31 -11.01
CA VAL A 233 -3.88 -13.71 -11.90
C VAL A 233 -4.04 -12.75 -13.08
N LEU A 234 -3.84 -11.44 -12.89
CA LEU A 234 -3.93 -10.44 -13.96
C LEU A 234 -2.83 -10.57 -15.02
N PHE A 235 -1.66 -11.13 -14.66
CA PHE A 235 -0.52 -11.31 -15.58
C PHE A 235 -0.34 -12.74 -16.11
N ASP A 236 -0.99 -13.74 -15.52
CA ASP A 236 -0.92 -15.15 -15.98
C ASP A 236 -1.97 -15.54 -17.01
N LEU A 237 -3.10 -14.83 -17.08
CA LEU A 237 -4.22 -15.27 -17.91
C LEU A 237 -4.04 -14.92 -19.39
N PRO A 238 -4.16 -15.88 -20.33
CA PRO A 238 -4.00 -15.64 -21.75
C PRO A 238 -4.98 -14.57 -22.26
N ASP A 239 -4.45 -13.65 -23.08
CA ASP A 239 -5.10 -12.50 -23.71
C ASP A 239 -5.74 -11.43 -22.79
N ASN A 240 -5.87 -11.66 -21.47
CA ASN A 240 -6.61 -10.83 -20.49
C ASN A 240 -8.07 -10.53 -20.89
N LYS A 241 -8.61 -11.24 -21.89
CA LYS A 241 -9.74 -10.77 -22.71
C LYS A 241 -11.11 -10.85 -22.02
N TYR A 242 -11.16 -11.46 -20.83
CA TYR A 242 -12.38 -11.75 -20.09
C TYR A 242 -12.43 -11.08 -18.71
N ILE A 243 -11.37 -10.40 -18.26
CA ILE A 243 -11.30 -9.81 -16.91
C ILE A 243 -11.79 -8.36 -16.88
N MET A 244 -11.61 -7.60 -17.97
CA MET A 244 -11.81 -6.14 -17.97
C MET A 244 -13.13 -5.69 -18.62
N ASP A 245 -14.21 -6.47 -18.48
CA ASP A 245 -15.53 -5.85 -18.48
C ASP A 245 -15.79 -5.30 -17.07
N SER A 246 -15.75 -3.97 -16.95
CA SER A 246 -15.97 -3.24 -15.69
C SER A 246 -17.32 -3.52 -15.01
N ASN A 247 -18.23 -4.24 -15.67
CA ASN A 247 -19.52 -4.65 -15.12
C ASN A 247 -19.55 -6.13 -14.68
N ASP A 248 -18.61 -6.97 -15.15
CA ASP A 248 -18.60 -8.40 -14.84
C ASP A 248 -17.83 -8.71 -13.54
N LYS A 249 -18.46 -8.31 -12.42
CA LYS A 249 -18.07 -8.76 -11.07
C LYS A 249 -18.32 -10.26 -10.84
N THR A 250 -18.78 -11.00 -11.85
CA THR A 250 -19.07 -12.44 -11.79
C THR A 250 -18.07 -13.28 -12.59
N ASN A 251 -16.98 -12.71 -13.12
CA ASN A 251 -15.88 -13.49 -13.68
C ASN A 251 -15.33 -14.42 -12.60
N PRO A 252 -15.57 -15.75 -12.66
CA PRO A 252 -15.27 -16.61 -11.52
C PRO A 252 -13.76 -16.75 -11.28
N VAL A 253 -12.93 -16.52 -12.30
CA VAL A 253 -11.47 -16.67 -12.23
C VAL A 253 -10.82 -15.45 -11.57
N LEU A 254 -11.31 -14.24 -11.88
CA LEU A 254 -10.90 -13.02 -11.15
C LEU A 254 -11.46 -13.07 -9.72
N GLU A 255 -12.72 -13.46 -9.55
CA GLU A 255 -13.37 -13.55 -8.25
C GLU A 255 -12.68 -14.59 -7.36
N LEU A 256 -12.26 -15.75 -7.89
CA LEU A 256 -11.31 -16.66 -7.24
C LEU A 256 -9.97 -15.97 -6.97
N GLY A 257 -9.38 -15.32 -7.98
CA GLY A 257 -8.10 -14.60 -7.89
C GLY A 257 -8.04 -13.49 -6.83
N ILE A 258 -9.19 -12.99 -6.38
CA ILE A 258 -9.31 -12.03 -5.28
C ILE A 258 -9.72 -12.78 -4.00
N LYS A 259 -10.88 -13.46 -3.98
CA LYS A 259 -11.44 -14.12 -2.78
C LYS A 259 -10.58 -15.25 -2.21
N SER A 260 -9.66 -15.79 -2.99
CA SER A 260 -8.76 -16.86 -2.55
C SER A 260 -7.28 -16.57 -2.80
N GLY A 261 -6.95 -15.43 -3.43
CA GLY A 261 -5.94 -15.20 -4.50
C GLY A 261 -4.54 -15.88 -4.54
N VAL A 262 -4.35 -16.87 -5.39
CA VAL A 262 -5.02 -18.09 -5.05
C VAL A 262 -4.10 -18.84 -4.09
N ASN A 263 -4.67 -19.50 -3.08
CA ASN A 263 -4.01 -19.78 -1.80
C ASN A 263 -3.71 -18.48 -1.01
N LEU A 264 -3.12 -17.44 -1.59
CA LEU A 264 -3.08 -16.05 -1.06
C LEU A 264 -2.57 -15.89 0.36
N ALA A 265 -1.25 -15.88 0.50
CA ALA A 265 -0.69 -15.97 1.83
C ALA A 265 -1.21 -17.20 2.63
N ALA A 266 -1.98 -18.15 2.05
CA ALA A 266 -2.33 -19.46 2.67
C ALA A 266 -1.12 -20.19 3.24
N GLU A 267 0.05 -19.77 2.74
CA GLU A 267 1.36 -20.32 2.96
C GLU A 267 2.42 -19.25 3.30
N ARG A 268 2.04 -17.96 3.42
CA ARG A 268 2.67 -16.93 4.31
C ARG A 268 2.44 -17.27 5.80
N LEU A 269 2.18 -18.55 6.06
CA LEU A 269 1.48 -19.12 7.19
C LEU A 269 2.05 -20.49 7.60
N LEU A 270 2.84 -21.15 6.75
CA LEU A 270 3.40 -22.47 7.07
C LEU A 270 4.81 -22.29 7.62
N SER A 271 5.50 -21.32 7.04
CA SER A 271 6.86 -20.94 7.39
C SER A 271 6.92 -20.00 8.60
N THR A 272 7.23 -18.73 8.32
CA THR A 272 8.39 -18.08 8.94
C THR A 272 9.60 -19.05 8.98
N GLY A 273 10.43 -19.02 7.93
CA GLY A 273 11.56 -19.95 7.74
C GLY A 273 11.13 -21.36 7.31
N LYS A 274 10.46 -22.08 8.21
CA LYS A 274 10.08 -23.51 8.09
C LYS A 274 8.95 -23.80 7.07
N PHE A 275 9.16 -23.50 5.79
CA PHE A 275 8.16 -23.73 4.74
C PHE A 275 7.95 -25.23 4.43
N ASP A 276 6.76 -25.78 4.69
CA ASP A 276 6.29 -26.97 3.95
C ASP A 276 4.77 -27.20 4.01
N LEU A 277 4.15 -28.00 3.14
CA LEU A 277 4.67 -28.54 1.88
C LEU A 277 3.73 -28.22 0.73
N GLU A 278 4.34 -27.98 -0.42
CA GLU A 278 3.75 -27.21 -1.49
C GLU A 278 3.34 -25.78 -1.04
N ALA A 279 3.81 -25.38 0.18
CA ALA A 279 3.86 -24.09 0.92
C ALA A 279 4.32 -22.81 0.18
N VAL A 280 4.57 -22.99 -1.09
CA VAL A 280 5.94 -22.95 -1.62
C VAL A 280 5.91 -23.39 -3.05
N ALA A 281 5.19 -24.49 -3.32
CA ALA A 281 5.09 -24.96 -4.67
C ALA A 281 4.40 -23.83 -5.41
N ASP A 282 5.11 -23.43 -6.44
CA ASP A 282 4.79 -22.36 -7.35
C ASP A 282 4.61 -20.98 -6.65
N MET A 283 4.83 -20.85 -5.33
CA MET A 283 4.35 -19.83 -4.37
C MET A 283 3.75 -18.57 -5.03
N LEU A 284 2.50 -18.58 -5.51
CA LEU A 284 1.47 -19.63 -5.41
C LEU A 284 0.83 -19.91 -6.79
N GLU A 285 1.63 -19.95 -7.86
CA GLU A 285 1.32 -20.36 -9.26
C GLU A 285 0.84 -21.82 -9.43
N LEU A 286 0.36 -22.45 -8.37
CA LEU A 286 -0.09 -23.84 -8.43
C LEU A 286 -1.28 -24.00 -9.38
N SER A 287 -1.41 -25.17 -10.02
CA SER A 287 -2.36 -25.36 -11.13
C SER A 287 -2.68 -26.84 -11.41
N LYS A 288 -3.96 -27.24 -11.32
CA LYS A 288 -4.52 -28.64 -11.20
C LYS A 288 -4.03 -29.45 -9.99
N LYS A 289 -2.88 -28.99 -9.54
CA LYS A 289 -1.99 -29.27 -8.45
C LYS A 289 -1.92 -28.01 -7.55
N GLN A 290 -2.91 -27.11 -7.70
CA GLN A 290 -3.26 -26.08 -6.73
C GLN A 290 -3.08 -26.53 -5.30
N VAL A 291 -3.37 -27.75 -4.86
CA VAL A 291 -4.14 -28.93 -5.38
C VAL A 291 -3.36 -30.25 -5.27
N GLU A 292 -3.91 -31.29 -4.64
CA GLU A 292 -5.11 -31.28 -3.79
C GLU A 292 -4.81 -30.43 -2.55
N PHE A 293 -5.61 -29.34 -2.29
CA PHE A 293 -5.27 -27.88 -2.42
C PHE A 293 -3.90 -27.38 -1.91
N LEU A 294 -3.25 -28.17 -1.09
CA LEU A 294 -2.89 -27.79 0.25
C LEU A 294 -2.85 -29.16 0.94
N THR A 295 -3.96 -29.92 0.78
CA THR A 295 -4.48 -31.23 1.28
C THR A 295 -3.52 -32.42 1.39
N LEU A 296 -2.26 -32.20 1.07
CA LEU A 296 -1.22 -32.59 2.02
C LEU A 296 -1.37 -31.83 3.38
N LYS A 297 -2.43 -31.01 3.61
CA LYS A 297 -2.65 -29.99 4.67
C LYS A 297 -2.90 -30.50 6.09
N GLY A 298 -2.25 -31.60 6.47
CA GLY A 298 -1.33 -31.48 7.58
C GLY A 298 0.02 -31.11 6.96
N TYR A 299 0.18 -29.82 6.64
CA TYR A 299 0.93 -29.27 5.51
C TYR A 299 2.30 -29.90 5.16
N LYS A 300 3.28 -29.97 6.05
CA LYS A 300 3.16 -30.12 7.53
C LYS A 300 2.63 -28.97 8.38
#